data_AF-A0A536XMH0-F1
#
_entry.id   AF-A0A536XMH0-F1
#
_cell.length_a   1.000
_cell.length_b   1.000
_cell.length_c   1.000
_cell.angle_alpha   90.00
_cell.angle_beta   90.00
_cell.angle_gamma   90.00
#
_symmetry.space_group_name_H-M   'P 1'
#
loop_
_entity.id
_entity.type
_entity.pdbx_description
1 polymer ?
#
loop_
_entity_poly.entity_id
_entity_poly.type
_entity_poly.pdbx_seq_one_letter_code
_entity_poly.pdbx_strand_id
1 'polypeptide(L)'
;MPVASSAAKPYHLGWRANGDSFDVALAVNRVLAAGGHAWRLRVDQTNADAGDYFIELTVRQHAALGELGLRCKAMEGALPGEAQALTAPATLLFAGTASRFPYYAYYALCLLRLGIAYTPCDGDALANGALDHANLLILPGGFSTWGIDNAEEVRGADARVRAFLAEGGTAIGSCGGAFYLSAGRPGWTGTAEAKPLFTHEYLQSGVGVVTVEMRDGPLALGCPPTMEVPYYHGPIYDVLGPGIEVAATFRELALQGRLAIDNPLDRDKFGRDMAGKPAILLATGKRGRAVLFSPHPEMGDLIRKYIALDGYVRRYLPIRGVGTMRDTLRHYRIADSPSFRLVQNAIDELMTTARRADTSAPASAGDHPQNEDILALCRREADELPDFGAGEEGDLLRDVAARVCARIDPAGERAARAIACIGKVAALRPPWNHLAATMKEHFCFAPTPTRTPAQGLMELELSVALMEAWTRVAELDFAMAECA
;
A
#
# COMPACT_ATOMS: atom_id res chain seq x y z
N MET A 1 6.23 42.96 -4.60
CA MET A 1 6.15 43.08 -3.14
C MET A 1 5.98 41.68 -2.58
N PRO A 2 6.76 41.25 -1.57
CA PRO A 2 6.54 39.95 -0.95
C PRO A 2 5.19 40.00 -0.25
N VAL A 3 4.24 39.18 -0.71
CA VAL A 3 2.97 38.99 -0.03
C VAL A 3 3.30 38.37 1.32
N ALA A 4 2.96 39.03 2.42
CA ALA A 4 3.17 38.48 3.76
C ALA A 4 2.55 37.07 3.80
N SER A 5 3.36 36.07 4.16
CA SER A 5 2.90 34.68 4.31
C SER A 5 1.68 34.68 5.23
N SER A 6 0.52 34.30 4.69
CA SER A 6 -0.71 34.24 5.46
C SER A 6 -0.57 33.14 6.51
N ALA A 7 -0.80 33.48 7.78
CA ALA A 7 -0.77 32.49 8.87
C ALA A 7 -1.69 31.30 8.55
N ALA A 8 -1.19 30.08 8.75
CA ALA A 8 -1.96 28.87 8.60
C ALA A 8 -3.13 28.83 9.61
N LYS A 9 -4.25 28.24 9.20
CA LYS A 9 -5.45 28.08 10.04
C LYS A 9 -5.90 26.61 10.03
N PRO A 10 -6.52 26.11 11.10
CA PRO A 10 -7.04 24.75 11.13
C PRO A 10 -8.33 24.61 10.30
N TYR A 11 -8.41 23.53 9.53
CA TYR A 11 -9.57 23.11 8.77
C TYR A 11 -9.91 21.66 9.09
N HIS A 12 -11.20 21.36 9.19
CA HIS A 12 -11.73 20.00 9.21
C HIS A 12 -11.82 19.46 7.79
N LEU A 13 -11.24 18.28 7.58
CA LEU A 13 -11.30 17.52 6.34
C LEU A 13 -11.90 16.15 6.65
N GLY A 14 -13.21 16.02 6.42
CA GLY A 14 -13.96 14.81 6.72
C GLY A 14 -14.09 13.85 5.53
N TRP A 15 -14.09 12.54 5.81
CA TRP A 15 -14.19 11.50 4.77
C TRP A 15 -15.52 11.54 4.03
N ARG A 16 -16.64 11.52 4.77
CA ARG A 16 -18.00 11.52 4.21
C ARG A 16 -18.27 12.76 3.35
N ALA A 17 -17.77 13.93 3.78
CA ALA A 17 -17.92 15.19 3.04
C ALA A 17 -17.22 15.17 1.67
N ASN A 18 -16.23 14.29 1.51
CA ASN A 18 -15.41 14.09 0.32
C ASN A 18 -15.68 12.74 -0.36
N GLY A 19 -16.85 12.13 -0.10
CA GLY A 19 -17.29 10.89 -0.75
C GLY A 19 -16.42 9.67 -0.44
N ASP A 20 -15.79 9.66 0.74
CA ASP A 20 -14.86 8.62 1.19
C ASP A 20 -13.66 8.40 0.24
N SER A 21 -13.28 9.45 -0.51
CA SER A 21 -12.15 9.42 -1.43
C SER A 21 -10.82 9.43 -0.70
N PHE A 22 -9.86 8.61 -1.15
CA PHE A 22 -8.48 8.64 -0.64
C PHE A 22 -7.72 9.93 -1.02
N ASP A 23 -8.31 10.84 -1.79
CA ASP A 23 -7.77 12.20 -1.94
C ASP A 23 -7.71 12.95 -0.60
N VAL A 24 -8.56 12.57 0.38
CA VAL A 24 -8.48 13.05 1.76
C VAL A 24 -7.14 12.65 2.39
N ALA A 25 -6.80 11.35 2.39
CA ALA A 25 -5.52 10.87 2.92
C ALA A 25 -4.34 11.47 2.15
N LEU A 26 -4.44 11.54 0.83
CA LEU A 26 -3.42 12.14 -0.02
C LEU A 26 -3.13 13.59 0.40
N ALA A 27 -4.16 14.42 0.58
CA ALA A 27 -4.00 15.80 1.03
C ALA A 27 -3.34 15.91 2.40
N VAL A 28 -3.80 15.11 3.37
CA VAL A 28 -3.25 15.10 4.74
C VAL A 28 -1.76 14.74 4.74
N ASN A 29 -1.38 13.69 4.03
CA ASN A 29 -0.01 13.23 3.97
C ASN A 29 0.91 14.22 3.23
N ARG A 30 0.41 14.93 2.21
CA ARG A 30 1.19 15.99 1.54
C ARG A 30 1.35 17.24 2.38
N VAL A 31 0.32 17.62 3.16
CA VAL A 31 0.43 18.71 4.14
C VAL A 31 1.51 18.38 5.18
N LEU A 32 1.49 17.16 5.73
CA LEU A 32 2.52 16.69 6.66
C LEU A 32 3.92 16.67 6.03
N ALA A 33 4.05 16.17 4.80
CA ALA A 33 5.32 16.14 4.07
C ALA A 33 5.89 17.54 3.79
N ALA A 34 5.02 18.54 3.62
CA ALA A 34 5.40 19.95 3.47
C ALA A 34 5.74 20.64 4.81
N GLY A 35 5.78 19.89 5.92
CA GLY A 35 6.06 20.43 7.26
C GLY A 35 4.86 21.07 7.96
N GLY A 36 3.66 20.89 7.41
CA GLY A 36 2.41 21.31 8.04
C GLY A 36 2.00 20.40 9.20
N HIS A 37 0.88 20.76 9.84
CA HIS A 37 0.34 20.01 10.97
C HIS A 37 -0.99 19.35 10.62
N ALA A 38 -1.15 18.10 11.08
CA ALA A 38 -2.38 17.35 10.97
C ALA A 38 -2.68 16.59 12.25
N TRP A 39 -3.97 16.39 12.51
CA TRP A 39 -4.49 15.58 13.60
C TRP A 39 -5.56 14.64 13.08
N ARG A 40 -5.65 13.45 13.65
CA ARG A 40 -6.72 12.47 13.37
C ARG A 40 -7.66 12.39 14.57
N LEU A 41 -8.96 12.44 14.30
CA LEU A 41 -9.99 12.31 15.34
C LEU A 41 -10.21 10.85 15.73
N ARG A 42 -10.22 10.55 17.04
CA ARG A 42 -10.32 9.16 17.54
C ARG A 42 -11.73 8.65 17.78
N VAL A 43 -12.66 9.55 18.08
CA VAL A 43 -14.03 9.22 18.44
C VAL A 43 -14.98 10.19 17.77
N ASP A 44 -16.20 9.75 17.50
CA ASP A 44 -17.22 10.61 16.90
C ASP A 44 -17.48 11.85 17.75
N GLN A 45 -17.72 12.96 17.06
CA GLN A 45 -18.08 14.25 17.62
C GLN A 45 -19.34 14.76 16.92
N THR A 46 -20.00 15.76 17.51
CA THR A 46 -21.29 16.30 16.99
C THR A 46 -21.24 16.67 15.49
N ASN A 47 -20.08 17.05 14.95
CA ASN A 47 -19.91 17.47 13.56
C ASN A 47 -18.69 16.84 12.85
N ALA A 48 -18.12 15.76 13.39
CA ALA A 48 -16.96 15.08 12.79
C ALA A 48 -16.98 13.59 13.16
N ASP A 49 -16.71 12.73 12.18
CA ASP A 49 -16.72 11.28 12.37
C ASP A 49 -15.32 10.81 12.81
N ALA A 50 -15.22 9.72 13.58
CA ALA A 50 -13.95 9.12 13.94
C ALA A 50 -13.14 8.72 12.69
N GLY A 51 -11.86 9.10 12.67
CA GLY A 51 -10.98 8.95 11.51
C GLY A 51 -10.94 10.15 10.56
N ASP A 52 -11.77 11.17 10.78
CA ASP A 52 -11.62 12.48 10.12
C ASP A 52 -10.32 13.18 10.53
N TYR A 53 -9.89 14.16 9.73
CA TYR A 53 -8.69 14.93 10.00
C TYR A 53 -8.97 16.40 10.26
N PHE A 54 -8.09 16.98 11.06
CA PHE A 54 -7.89 18.42 11.14
C PHE A 54 -6.52 18.74 10.57
N ILE A 55 -6.42 19.73 9.69
CA ILE A 55 -5.16 20.11 9.02
C ILE A 55 -4.98 21.61 9.05
N GLU A 56 -3.75 22.06 9.26
CA GLU A 56 -3.40 23.47 9.14
C GLU A 56 -3.07 23.81 7.69
N LEU A 57 -3.77 24.82 7.16
CA LEU A 57 -3.61 25.28 5.78
C LEU A 57 -3.46 26.79 5.72
N THR A 58 -2.57 27.26 4.84
CA THR A 58 -2.59 28.66 4.38
C THR A 58 -3.80 28.89 3.46
N VAL A 59 -4.14 30.16 3.18
CA VAL A 59 -5.24 30.50 2.26
C VAL A 59 -5.01 29.89 0.87
N ARG A 60 -3.75 29.85 0.42
CA ARG A 60 -3.38 29.31 -0.88
C ARG A 60 -3.47 27.78 -0.92
N GLN A 61 -2.98 27.09 0.12
CA GLN A 61 -3.11 25.64 0.22
C GLN A 61 -4.58 25.21 0.27
N HIS A 62 -5.42 25.93 1.02
CA HIS A 62 -6.86 25.70 1.05
C HIS A 62 -7.50 25.85 -0.35
N ALA A 63 -7.12 26.88 -1.11
CA ALA A 63 -7.59 27.06 -2.48
C ALA A 63 -7.12 25.92 -3.40
N ALA A 64 -5.87 25.51 -3.32
CA ALA A 64 -5.30 24.40 -4.10
C ALA A 64 -6.04 23.08 -3.83
N LEU A 65 -6.34 22.75 -2.56
CA LEU A 65 -7.15 21.58 -2.24
C LEU A 65 -8.58 21.70 -2.81
N GLY A 66 -9.16 22.90 -2.79
CA GLY A 66 -10.46 23.17 -3.40
C GLY A 66 -10.49 22.95 -4.92
N GLU A 67 -9.42 23.33 -5.64
CA GLU A 67 -9.27 23.07 -7.09
C GLU A 67 -9.18 21.57 -7.41
N LEU A 68 -8.67 20.78 -6.45
CA LEU A 68 -8.67 19.31 -6.54
C LEU A 68 -10.01 18.67 -6.17
N GLY A 69 -11.03 19.48 -5.84
CA GLY A 69 -12.37 19.03 -5.49
C GLY A 69 -12.56 18.67 -4.02
N LEU A 70 -11.56 18.93 -3.15
CA LEU A 70 -11.67 18.65 -1.73
C LEU A 70 -12.42 19.76 -1.00
N ARG A 71 -13.29 19.33 -0.08
CA ARG A 71 -14.09 20.19 0.78
C ARG A 71 -13.45 20.23 2.16
N CYS A 72 -12.88 21.38 2.49
CA CYS A 72 -12.34 21.70 3.82
C CYS A 72 -13.29 22.69 4.51
N LYS A 73 -13.63 22.44 5.78
CA LYS A 73 -14.43 23.35 6.60
C LYS A 73 -13.53 24.08 7.58
N ALA A 74 -13.50 25.41 7.54
CA ALA A 74 -12.74 26.19 8.52
C ALA A 74 -13.22 25.87 9.94
N MET A 75 -12.28 25.71 10.87
CA MET A 75 -12.62 25.46 12.26
C MET A 75 -12.91 26.77 13.02
N GLU A 76 -13.92 26.70 13.88
CA GLU A 76 -14.20 27.72 14.89
C GLU A 76 -13.81 27.17 16.26
N GLY A 77 -12.87 27.82 16.95
CA GLY A 77 -12.41 27.42 18.28
C GLY A 77 -11.20 26.49 18.29
N ALA A 78 -11.02 25.78 19.41
CA ALA A 78 -9.88 24.90 19.64
C ALA A 78 -10.06 23.53 18.96
N LEU A 79 -8.94 22.83 18.72
CA LEU A 79 -8.96 21.43 18.30
C LEU A 79 -9.70 20.56 19.33
N PRO A 80 -10.46 19.53 18.90
CA PRO A 80 -11.07 18.58 19.83
C PRO A 80 -10.01 17.90 20.69
N GLY A 81 -10.31 17.65 21.97
CA GLY A 81 -9.37 16.98 22.88
C GLY A 81 -8.99 15.55 22.45
N GLU A 82 -9.82 14.92 21.62
CA GLU A 82 -9.64 13.57 21.07
C GLU A 82 -8.90 13.56 19.72
N ALA A 83 -8.42 14.72 19.26
CA ALA A 83 -7.62 14.84 18.04
C ALA A 83 -6.15 14.52 18.35
N GLN A 84 -5.62 13.46 17.73
CA GLN A 84 -4.25 13.02 17.92
C GLN A 84 -3.35 13.58 16.82
N ALA A 85 -2.28 14.26 17.21
CA ALA A 85 -1.31 14.80 16.28
C ALA A 85 -0.62 13.67 15.50
N LEU A 86 -0.40 13.90 14.21
CA LEU A 86 0.29 12.98 13.32
C LEU A 86 1.71 13.49 13.03
N THR A 87 2.67 12.57 13.05
CA THR A 87 4.01 12.83 12.51
C THR A 87 4.03 12.47 11.03
N ALA A 88 4.77 13.24 10.22
CA ALA A 88 4.96 12.89 8.81
C ALA A 88 5.68 11.54 8.68
N PRO A 89 5.17 10.59 7.87
CA PRO A 89 5.85 9.33 7.63
C PRO A 89 7.09 9.55 6.75
N ALA A 90 8.25 9.18 7.27
CA ALA A 90 9.49 9.00 6.53
C ALA A 90 9.66 7.51 6.24
N THR A 91 9.10 7.10 5.10
CA THR A 91 8.83 5.69 4.79
C THR A 91 9.97 5.05 4.01
N LEU A 92 10.50 3.95 4.51
CA LEU A 92 11.27 3.00 3.72
C LEU A 92 10.37 1.87 3.24
N LEU A 93 10.44 1.55 1.95
CA LEU A 93 9.75 0.41 1.36
C LEU A 93 10.78 -0.65 0.97
N PHE A 94 10.74 -1.80 1.63
CA PHE A 94 11.61 -2.90 1.27
C PHE A 94 11.27 -3.44 -0.12
N ALA A 95 12.22 -3.32 -1.05
CA ALA A 95 12.09 -3.60 -2.47
C ALA A 95 13.39 -4.23 -3.03
N GLY A 96 14.09 -5.01 -2.19
CA GLY A 96 15.29 -5.72 -2.59
C GLY A 96 15.01 -6.99 -3.39
N THR A 97 16.03 -7.84 -3.56
CA THR A 97 15.84 -9.13 -4.22
C THR A 97 14.77 -9.96 -3.53
N ALA A 98 14.64 -9.75 -2.21
CA ALA A 98 13.64 -10.00 -1.17
C ALA A 98 12.15 -9.93 -1.52
N SER A 99 11.85 -8.96 -2.37
CA SER A 99 10.50 -8.56 -2.73
C SER A 99 10.59 -7.80 -4.03
N ARG A 100 10.85 -8.51 -5.12
CA ARG A 100 10.93 -7.93 -6.46
C ARG A 100 9.58 -7.47 -6.96
N PHE A 101 9.58 -6.68 -8.02
CA PHE A 101 8.36 -6.40 -8.78
C PHE A 101 7.69 -7.74 -9.20
N PRO A 102 6.35 -7.89 -9.06
CA PRO A 102 5.38 -6.88 -8.65
C PRO A 102 5.12 -6.79 -7.12
N TYR A 103 5.77 -7.59 -6.28
CA TYR A 103 5.39 -7.76 -4.87
C TYR A 103 5.48 -6.48 -4.03
N TYR A 104 6.60 -5.77 -4.06
CA TYR A 104 6.71 -4.48 -3.36
C TYR A 104 5.80 -3.40 -3.99
N ALA A 105 5.52 -3.53 -5.29
CA ALA A 105 4.84 -2.53 -6.08
C ALA A 105 3.36 -2.37 -5.71
N TYR A 106 2.74 -3.39 -5.10
CA TYR A 106 1.41 -3.25 -4.48
C TYR A 106 1.41 -2.25 -3.32
N TYR A 107 2.43 -2.32 -2.45
CA TYR A 107 2.61 -1.31 -1.40
C TYR A 107 2.97 0.05 -2.00
N ALA A 108 3.81 0.10 -3.04
CA ALA A 108 4.11 1.36 -3.72
C ALA A 108 2.82 2.04 -4.25
N LEU A 109 1.92 1.29 -4.89
CA LEU A 109 0.64 1.79 -5.37
C LEU A 109 -0.22 2.32 -4.20
N CYS A 110 -0.37 1.52 -3.16
CA CYS A 110 -1.14 1.88 -1.97
C CYS A 110 -0.59 3.17 -1.31
N LEU A 111 0.73 3.24 -1.07
CA LEU A 111 1.38 4.40 -0.45
C LEU A 111 1.22 5.66 -1.30
N LEU A 112 1.52 5.58 -2.61
CA LEU A 112 1.38 6.73 -3.52
C LEU A 112 -0.08 7.20 -3.59
N ARG A 113 -1.04 6.27 -3.62
CA ARG A 113 -2.46 6.63 -3.61
C ARG A 113 -2.86 7.38 -2.35
N LEU A 114 -2.30 6.99 -1.21
CA LEU A 114 -2.49 7.64 0.09
C LEU A 114 -1.66 8.93 0.24
N GLY A 115 -0.88 9.34 -0.77
CA GLY A 115 -0.03 10.53 -0.74
C GLY A 115 1.29 10.36 0.02
N ILE A 116 1.65 9.13 0.36
CA ILE A 116 2.86 8.82 1.13
C ILE A 116 3.99 8.56 0.15
N ALA A 117 4.98 9.44 0.15
CA ALA A 117 6.25 9.19 -0.53
C ALA A 117 7.01 8.11 0.25
N TYR A 118 7.79 7.31 -0.48
CA TYR A 118 8.63 6.27 0.09
C TYR A 118 10.04 6.37 -0.48
N THR A 119 10.99 5.73 0.17
CA THR A 119 12.32 5.46 -0.37
C THR A 119 12.47 3.95 -0.49
N PRO A 120 12.70 3.40 -1.70
CA PRO A 120 12.95 1.97 -1.85
C PRO A 120 14.27 1.59 -1.17
N CYS A 121 14.32 0.43 -0.53
CA CYS A 121 15.53 -0.09 0.11
C CYS A 121 15.64 -1.61 -0.05
N ASP A 122 16.87 -2.12 -0.07
CA ASP A 122 17.19 -3.56 -0.05
C ASP A 122 17.91 -3.93 1.26
N GLY A 123 18.40 -5.17 1.35
CA GLY A 123 19.13 -5.65 2.52
C GLY A 123 20.40 -4.83 2.80
N ASP A 124 21.15 -4.46 1.76
CA ASP A 124 22.38 -3.69 1.90
C ASP A 124 22.10 -2.26 2.41
N ALA A 125 21.09 -1.59 1.87
CA ALA A 125 20.67 -0.28 2.35
C ALA A 125 20.26 -0.31 3.83
N LEU A 126 19.52 -1.35 4.25
CA LEU A 126 19.13 -1.54 5.65
C LEU A 126 20.33 -1.80 6.56
N ALA A 127 21.32 -2.59 6.10
CA ALA A 127 22.56 -2.84 6.84
C ALA A 127 23.42 -1.56 6.98
N ASN A 128 23.38 -0.67 6.00
CA ASN A 128 24.27 0.49 5.87
C ASN A 128 23.63 1.85 6.20
N GLY A 129 22.62 1.87 7.09
CA GLY A 129 22.15 3.11 7.74
C GLY A 129 20.92 3.78 7.10
N ALA A 130 20.25 3.17 6.11
CA ALA A 130 19.03 3.76 5.54
C ALA A 130 17.96 4.05 6.60
N LEU A 131 17.87 3.20 7.64
CA LEU A 131 16.91 3.32 8.75
C LEU A 131 17.11 4.58 9.61
N ASP A 132 18.27 5.22 9.55
CA ASP A 132 18.60 6.38 10.39
C ASP A 132 17.75 7.61 9.99
N HIS A 133 17.29 7.65 8.74
CA HIS A 133 16.46 8.72 8.18
C HIS A 133 14.97 8.36 8.09
N ALA A 134 14.57 7.24 8.71
CA ALA A 134 13.22 6.72 8.64
C ALA A 134 12.54 6.72 10.01
N ASN A 135 11.22 6.69 9.99
CA ASN A 135 10.38 6.37 11.15
C ASN A 135 9.36 5.25 10.86
N LEU A 136 9.22 4.85 9.59
CA LEU A 136 8.34 3.79 9.14
C LEU A 136 9.07 2.88 8.15
N LEU A 137 9.09 1.57 8.45
CA LEU A 137 9.56 0.52 7.54
C LEU A 137 8.39 -0.32 7.06
N ILE A 138 8.18 -0.38 5.75
CA ILE A 138 7.17 -1.23 5.11
C ILE A 138 7.86 -2.48 4.58
N LEU A 139 7.34 -3.64 4.99
CA LEU A 139 7.84 -4.97 4.64
C LEU A 139 6.74 -5.70 3.85
N PRO A 140 6.83 -5.70 2.50
CA PRO A 140 5.84 -6.36 1.68
C PRO A 140 5.79 -7.89 1.85
N GLY A 141 4.87 -8.51 1.11
CA GLY A 141 5.00 -9.92 0.78
C GLY A 141 6.29 -10.18 0.00
N GLY A 142 6.74 -11.44 0.01
CA GLY A 142 8.06 -11.79 -0.48
C GLY A 142 8.96 -12.22 0.68
N PHE A 143 9.26 -13.52 0.69
CA PHE A 143 10.42 -14.20 1.25
C PHE A 143 11.24 -13.51 2.36
N SER A 144 10.60 -13.30 3.50
CA SER A 144 11.25 -13.00 4.78
C SER A 144 11.00 -14.07 5.86
N THR A 145 10.62 -15.28 5.45
CA THR A 145 10.53 -16.45 6.34
C THR A 145 11.86 -16.85 6.97
N TRP A 146 12.98 -16.37 6.44
CA TRP A 146 14.34 -16.69 6.88
C TRP A 146 15.14 -15.51 7.42
N GLY A 147 14.53 -14.32 7.53
CA GLY A 147 15.25 -13.07 7.82
C GLY A 147 15.78 -12.39 6.57
N ILE A 148 16.03 -11.09 6.64
CA ILE A 148 16.50 -10.27 5.52
C ILE A 148 17.95 -10.61 5.17
N ASP A 149 18.80 -10.84 6.19
CA ASP A 149 20.20 -11.23 5.99
C ASP A 149 20.32 -12.46 5.07
N ASN A 150 19.54 -13.49 5.34
CA ASN A 150 19.55 -14.71 4.53
C ASN A 150 18.88 -14.53 3.17
N ALA A 151 17.82 -13.72 3.09
CA ALA A 151 17.04 -13.57 1.86
C ALA A 151 17.73 -12.67 0.82
N GLU A 152 18.55 -11.73 1.27
CA GLU A 152 19.31 -10.80 0.42
C GLU A 152 20.81 -11.18 0.35
N GLU A 153 21.24 -12.24 1.04
CA GLU A 153 22.65 -12.65 1.16
C GLU A 153 23.56 -11.56 1.75
N VAL A 154 23.02 -10.74 2.66
CA VAL A 154 23.72 -9.65 3.35
C VAL A 154 23.93 -9.96 4.83
N ARG A 155 24.73 -9.16 5.53
CA ARG A 155 24.91 -9.27 6.99
C ARG A 155 24.52 -7.99 7.70
N GLY A 156 23.77 -8.13 8.78
CA GLY A 156 23.49 -7.06 9.73
C GLY A 156 22.18 -6.30 9.49
N ALA A 157 21.49 -6.51 8.38
CA ALA A 157 20.18 -5.90 8.12
C ALA A 157 19.18 -6.28 9.22
N ASP A 158 19.13 -7.56 9.60
CA ASP A 158 18.24 -8.04 10.68
C ASP A 158 18.53 -7.37 12.04
N ALA A 159 19.82 -7.16 12.34
CA ALA A 159 20.23 -6.48 13.56
C ALA A 159 19.84 -5.00 13.52
N ARG A 160 20.03 -4.33 12.37
CA ARG A 160 19.65 -2.93 12.18
C ARG A 160 18.15 -2.72 12.28
N VAL A 161 17.32 -3.60 11.69
CA VAL A 161 15.85 -3.51 11.83
C VAL A 161 15.42 -3.68 13.29
N ARG A 162 15.98 -4.65 14.02
CA ARG A 162 15.68 -4.82 15.45
C ARG A 162 16.05 -3.58 16.28
N ALA A 163 17.21 -2.97 16.02
CA ALA A 163 17.63 -1.74 16.69
C ALA A 163 16.68 -0.57 16.37
N PHE A 164 16.37 -0.37 15.08
CA PHE A 164 15.44 0.65 14.62
C PHE A 164 14.08 0.57 15.33
N LEU A 165 13.50 -0.63 15.43
CA LEU A 165 12.21 -0.83 16.11
C LEU A 165 12.32 -0.59 17.62
N ALA A 166 13.40 -1.04 18.26
CA ALA A 166 13.64 -0.80 19.69
C ALA A 166 13.85 0.70 20.01
N GLU A 167 14.35 1.48 19.06
CA GLU A 167 14.61 2.93 19.16
C GLU A 167 13.39 3.80 18.80
N GLY A 168 12.20 3.21 18.67
CA GLY A 168 10.96 3.94 18.37
C GLY A 168 10.67 4.13 16.88
N GLY A 169 11.42 3.46 16.00
CA GLY A 169 10.97 3.18 14.64
C GLY A 169 9.74 2.26 14.63
N THR A 170 8.96 2.33 13.56
CA THR A 170 7.72 1.56 13.41
C THR A 170 7.74 0.73 12.13
N ALA A 171 6.97 -0.36 12.09
CA ALA A 171 6.88 -1.17 10.88
C ALA A 171 5.46 -1.62 10.54
N ILE A 172 5.23 -1.85 9.25
CA ILE A 172 4.08 -2.59 8.74
C ILE A 172 4.59 -3.78 7.94
N GLY A 173 4.03 -4.96 8.15
CA GLY A 173 4.36 -6.15 7.37
C GLY A 173 3.14 -6.87 6.84
N SER A 174 3.15 -7.28 5.56
CA SER A 174 2.15 -8.21 4.99
C SER A 174 2.79 -9.56 4.65
N CYS A 175 2.09 -10.66 4.91
CA CYS A 175 2.56 -12.04 4.62
C CYS A 175 4.00 -12.31 5.08
N GLY A 176 4.98 -12.27 4.17
CA GLY A 176 6.40 -12.38 4.48
C GLY A 176 6.78 -11.38 5.57
N GLY A 177 6.57 -10.08 5.32
CA GLY A 177 6.85 -9.05 6.33
C GLY A 177 6.20 -9.31 7.68
N ALA A 178 4.98 -9.86 7.70
CA ALA A 178 4.31 -10.24 8.94
C ALA A 178 5.00 -11.44 9.62
N PHE A 179 5.44 -12.47 8.88
CA PHE A 179 6.28 -13.54 9.43
C PHE A 179 7.56 -12.98 10.05
N TYR A 180 8.27 -12.11 9.34
CA TYR A 180 9.53 -11.53 9.81
C TYR A 180 9.39 -10.68 11.08
N LEU A 181 8.25 -9.99 11.23
CA LEU A 181 7.91 -9.23 12.42
C LEU A 181 7.46 -10.12 13.60
N SER A 182 7.10 -11.37 13.33
CA SER A 182 6.60 -12.32 14.32
C SER A 182 7.72 -12.98 15.13
N ALA A 183 7.34 -13.70 16.18
CA ALA A 183 8.21 -14.59 16.93
C ALA A 183 8.15 -16.01 16.37
N GLY A 184 9.15 -16.82 16.71
CA GLY A 184 9.10 -18.27 16.48
C GLY A 184 10.17 -18.83 15.54
N ARG A 185 11.02 -17.99 14.93
CA ARG A 185 12.19 -18.44 14.16
C ARG A 185 13.43 -17.58 14.39
N PRO A 186 14.64 -18.17 14.22
CA PRO A 186 15.87 -17.40 14.07
C PRO A 186 15.78 -16.43 12.89
N GLY A 187 16.43 -15.27 13.01
CA GLY A 187 16.41 -14.21 11.98
C GLY A 187 15.24 -13.24 12.13
N TRP A 188 14.06 -13.73 12.54
CA TRP A 188 12.89 -12.87 12.77
C TRP A 188 13.14 -11.87 13.91
N THR A 189 12.46 -10.74 13.82
CA THR A 189 12.63 -9.64 14.79
C THR A 189 12.00 -9.96 16.13
N GLY A 190 10.90 -10.73 16.15
CA GLY A 190 10.12 -10.99 17.35
C GLY A 190 9.48 -9.74 17.93
N THR A 191 9.24 -8.71 17.11
CA THR A 191 8.57 -7.46 17.52
C THR A 191 7.14 -7.73 17.96
N ALA A 192 6.43 -8.56 17.21
CA ALA A 192 5.21 -9.20 17.71
C ALA A 192 5.60 -10.50 18.44
N GLU A 193 5.26 -10.61 19.72
CA GLU A 193 5.30 -11.88 20.45
C GLU A 193 4.15 -12.83 20.02
N ALA A 194 3.90 -12.93 18.72
CA ALA A 194 2.92 -13.81 18.13
C ALA A 194 3.64 -14.90 17.32
N LYS A 195 3.22 -16.16 17.45
CA LYS A 195 3.80 -17.30 16.72
C LYS A 195 2.79 -17.86 15.71
N PRO A 196 3.13 -17.90 14.41
CA PRO A 196 2.33 -18.55 13.39
C PRO A 196 2.29 -20.08 13.58
N LEU A 197 1.16 -20.68 13.17
CA LEU A 197 0.94 -22.12 13.10
C LEU A 197 1.94 -22.79 12.15
N PHE A 198 2.06 -22.25 10.94
CA PHE A 198 3.03 -22.69 9.94
C PHE A 198 4.19 -21.71 9.91
N THR A 199 5.42 -22.19 10.16
CA THR A 199 6.62 -21.33 10.13
C THR A 199 7.59 -21.69 9.01
N HIS A 200 7.69 -22.98 8.63
CA HIS A 200 8.44 -23.42 7.45
C HIS A 200 7.51 -23.63 6.26
N GLU A 201 6.46 -24.41 6.47
CA GLU A 201 5.55 -24.90 5.44
C GLU A 201 4.42 -23.90 5.17
N TYR A 202 4.73 -22.59 5.17
CA TYR A 202 3.72 -21.52 5.09
C TYR A 202 2.88 -21.58 3.80
N LEU A 203 3.40 -22.16 2.72
CA LEU A 203 2.65 -22.42 1.48
C LEU A 203 1.42 -23.32 1.70
N GLN A 204 1.35 -24.03 2.82
CA GLN A 204 0.20 -24.84 3.17
C GLN A 204 -1.11 -24.02 3.28
N SER A 205 -1.07 -22.73 3.56
CA SER A 205 -2.30 -21.94 3.74
C SER A 205 -2.94 -21.43 2.45
N GLY A 206 -2.32 -21.64 1.28
CA GLY A 206 -2.97 -21.36 0.00
C GLY A 206 -3.20 -19.88 -0.36
N VAL A 207 -3.95 -19.66 -1.44
CA VAL A 207 -4.24 -18.36 -2.06
C VAL A 207 -5.76 -18.16 -2.25
N GLY A 208 -6.25 -16.94 -1.99
CA GLY A 208 -7.65 -16.58 -2.23
C GLY A 208 -7.99 -15.14 -1.89
N VAL A 209 -9.29 -14.84 -1.90
CA VAL A 209 -9.87 -13.64 -1.31
C VAL A 209 -10.60 -14.08 -0.04
N VAL A 210 -10.19 -13.52 1.09
CA VAL A 210 -10.80 -13.80 2.40
C VAL A 210 -11.55 -12.58 2.86
N THR A 211 -12.61 -12.79 3.64
CA THR A 211 -13.23 -11.73 4.42
C THR A 211 -12.65 -11.75 5.82
N VAL A 212 -12.23 -10.59 6.30
CA VAL A 212 -11.84 -10.37 7.70
C VAL A 212 -12.95 -9.62 8.42
N GLU A 213 -13.16 -9.97 9.69
CA GLU A 213 -14.05 -9.26 10.60
C GLU A 213 -13.23 -8.30 11.46
N MET A 214 -13.58 -7.03 11.43
CA MET A 214 -12.89 -5.96 12.14
C MET A 214 -13.31 -5.94 13.61
N ARG A 215 -12.34 -5.69 14.49
CA ARG A 215 -12.62 -5.35 15.89
C ARG A 215 -12.61 -3.84 16.05
N ASP A 216 -13.40 -3.34 17.01
CA ASP A 216 -13.38 -1.94 17.37
C ASP A 216 -11.97 -1.51 17.77
N GLY A 217 -11.52 -0.38 17.24
CA GLY A 217 -10.15 0.10 17.46
C GLY A 217 -9.65 1.02 16.34
N PRO A 218 -8.39 1.48 16.44
CA PRO A 218 -7.82 2.45 15.51
C PRO A 218 -7.79 1.99 14.05
N LEU A 219 -7.64 0.68 13.84
CA LEU A 219 -7.57 0.05 12.53
C LEU A 219 -8.94 -0.09 11.86
N ALA A 220 -10.04 -0.01 12.62
CA ALA A 220 -11.40 -0.11 12.11
C ALA A 220 -12.05 1.25 11.77
N LEU A 221 -11.38 2.38 12.05
CA LEU A 221 -11.96 3.71 11.82
C LEU A 221 -12.30 3.94 10.33
N GLY A 222 -13.57 4.17 10.03
CA GLY A 222 -14.09 4.32 8.68
C GLY A 222 -14.05 3.03 7.83
N CYS A 223 -13.74 1.88 8.43
CA CYS A 223 -13.84 0.59 7.76
C CYS A 223 -15.24 0.00 7.96
N PRO A 224 -15.77 -0.76 6.98
CA PRO A 224 -16.94 -1.60 7.23
C PRO A 224 -16.61 -2.70 8.27
N PRO A 225 -17.62 -3.28 8.94
CA PRO A 225 -17.42 -4.36 9.93
C PRO A 225 -16.69 -5.59 9.35
N THR A 226 -16.80 -5.78 8.04
CA THR A 226 -16.07 -6.82 7.31
C THR A 226 -15.44 -6.28 6.05
N MET A 227 -14.25 -6.78 5.70
CA MET A 227 -13.55 -6.42 4.47
C MET A 227 -13.04 -7.65 3.73
N GLU A 228 -13.22 -7.64 2.41
CA GLU A 228 -12.61 -8.61 1.51
C GLU A 228 -11.18 -8.17 1.16
N VAL A 229 -10.22 -9.07 1.36
CA VAL A 229 -8.80 -8.79 1.15
C VAL A 229 -8.13 -9.99 0.46
N PRO A 230 -7.24 -9.77 -0.53
CA PRO A 230 -6.39 -10.84 -1.06
C PRO A 230 -5.57 -11.51 0.05
N TYR A 231 -5.40 -12.83 -0.05
CA TYR A 231 -4.60 -13.62 0.87
C TYR A 231 -3.67 -14.55 0.08
N TYR A 232 -2.38 -14.48 0.39
CA TYR A 232 -1.33 -15.28 -0.24
C TYR A 232 -0.41 -15.81 0.85
N HIS A 233 -0.66 -17.03 1.31
CA HIS A 233 0.22 -17.75 2.24
C HIS A 233 0.60 -17.03 3.54
N GLY A 234 -0.20 -16.05 3.99
CA GLY A 234 0.10 -15.24 5.16
C GLY A 234 0.08 -16.02 6.48
N PRO A 235 0.68 -15.48 7.56
CA PRO A 235 0.73 -16.15 8.85
C PRO A 235 -0.66 -16.40 9.45
N ILE A 236 -0.91 -17.64 9.88
CA ILE A 236 -2.07 -17.99 10.69
C ILE A 236 -1.60 -18.04 12.14
N TYR A 237 -2.04 -17.11 12.99
CA TYR A 237 -1.53 -17.03 14.36
C TYR A 237 -2.28 -17.95 15.32
N ASP A 238 -1.54 -18.74 16.09
CA ASP A 238 -2.11 -19.67 17.06
C ASP A 238 -1.70 -19.37 18.50
N VAL A 239 -0.56 -18.69 18.69
CA VAL A 239 -0.09 -18.25 20.00
C VAL A 239 0.13 -16.75 19.97
N LEU A 240 -0.48 -16.04 20.91
CA LEU A 240 -0.29 -14.60 21.13
C LEU A 240 0.31 -14.37 22.52
N GLY A 241 1.40 -13.63 22.56
CA GLY A 241 2.05 -13.14 23.77
C GLY A 241 1.51 -11.77 24.21
N PRO A 242 2.11 -11.18 25.26
CA PRO A 242 1.73 -9.87 25.75
C PRO A 242 1.96 -8.76 24.70
N GLY A 243 1.19 -7.67 24.82
CA GLY A 243 1.35 -6.49 23.97
C GLY A 243 0.82 -6.66 22.54
N ILE A 244 0.04 -7.71 22.29
CA ILE A 244 -0.63 -7.95 21.00
C ILE A 244 -2.11 -7.64 21.12
N GLU A 245 -2.58 -6.70 20.30
CA GLU A 245 -3.99 -6.44 20.05
C GLU A 245 -4.39 -7.10 18.72
N VAL A 246 -5.50 -7.85 18.72
CA VAL A 246 -6.07 -8.42 17.49
C VAL A 246 -7.03 -7.40 16.91
N ALA A 247 -6.69 -6.83 15.76
CA ALA A 247 -7.50 -5.82 15.10
C ALA A 247 -8.53 -6.41 14.13
N ALA A 248 -8.29 -7.62 13.63
CA ALA A 248 -9.25 -8.36 12.83
C ALA A 248 -9.03 -9.88 12.89
N THR A 249 -10.07 -10.65 12.63
CA THR A 249 -10.04 -12.12 12.55
C THR A 249 -10.52 -12.60 11.19
N PHE A 250 -10.02 -13.74 10.72
CA PHE A 250 -10.53 -14.37 9.50
C PHE A 250 -11.99 -14.82 9.71
N ARG A 251 -12.87 -14.48 8.77
CA ARG A 251 -14.30 -14.83 8.83
C ARG A 251 -14.69 -15.89 7.81
N GLU A 252 -14.39 -15.66 6.54
CA GLU A 252 -14.78 -16.56 5.45
C GLU A 252 -13.80 -16.53 4.27
N LEU A 253 -13.82 -17.60 3.47
CA LEU A 253 -13.18 -17.65 2.16
C LEU A 253 -14.19 -17.25 1.07
N ALA A 254 -14.06 -16.03 0.55
CA ALA A 254 -14.95 -15.49 -0.48
C ALA A 254 -14.67 -16.14 -1.85
N LEU A 255 -13.39 -16.22 -2.24
CA LEU A 255 -12.98 -16.75 -3.55
C LEU A 255 -11.64 -17.50 -3.46
N GLN A 256 -11.51 -18.61 -4.18
CA GLN A 256 -10.22 -19.30 -4.33
C GLN A 256 -9.37 -18.59 -5.39
N GLY A 257 -8.07 -18.43 -5.14
CA GLY A 257 -7.16 -17.75 -6.04
C GLY A 257 -6.11 -18.69 -6.63
N ARG A 258 -5.77 -18.45 -7.91
CA ARG A 258 -4.70 -19.16 -8.64
C ARG A 258 -3.77 -18.19 -9.39
N LEU A 259 -4.02 -16.89 -9.26
CA LEU A 259 -3.27 -15.85 -9.95
C LEU A 259 -1.82 -15.83 -9.46
N ALA A 260 -0.87 -15.97 -10.39
CA ALA A 260 0.58 -16.07 -10.21
C ALA A 260 1.08 -17.30 -9.43
N ILE A 261 0.30 -17.84 -8.50
CA ILE A 261 0.63 -19.05 -7.73
C ILE A 261 -0.57 -20.00 -7.77
N ASP A 262 -0.41 -21.15 -8.43
CA ASP A 262 -1.46 -22.19 -8.50
C ASP A 262 -1.49 -23.04 -7.22
N ASN A 263 -1.94 -22.43 -6.13
CA ASN A 263 -2.11 -23.07 -4.83
C ASN A 263 -3.37 -22.53 -4.13
N PRO A 264 -4.57 -22.85 -4.64
CA PRO A 264 -5.80 -22.29 -4.12
C PRO A 264 -6.05 -22.72 -2.67
N LEU A 265 -6.48 -21.78 -1.84
CA LEU A 265 -6.86 -22.05 -0.47
C LEU A 265 -8.13 -22.93 -0.44
N ASP A 266 -8.03 -24.06 0.24
CA ASP A 266 -9.12 -25.02 0.38
C ASP A 266 -10.16 -24.55 1.42
N ARG A 267 -11.44 -24.81 1.16
CA ARG A 267 -12.55 -24.39 2.04
C ARG A 267 -12.53 -25.13 3.37
N ASP A 268 -12.30 -26.43 3.35
CA ASP A 268 -12.26 -27.22 4.58
C ASP A 268 -11.04 -26.84 5.42
N LYS A 269 -9.91 -26.60 4.77
CA LYS A 269 -8.72 -26.07 5.40
C LYS A 269 -8.95 -24.70 6.03
N PHE A 270 -9.57 -23.77 5.31
CA PHE A 270 -9.93 -22.46 5.88
C PHE A 270 -10.77 -22.64 7.16
N GLY A 271 -11.80 -23.49 7.10
CA GLY A 271 -12.68 -23.74 8.25
C GLY A 271 -11.95 -24.32 9.46
N ARG A 272 -10.98 -25.21 9.25
CA ARG A 272 -10.20 -25.84 10.35
C ARG A 272 -9.11 -24.94 10.91
N ASP A 273 -8.34 -24.29 10.04
CA ASP A 273 -7.06 -23.69 10.42
C ASP A 273 -7.14 -22.17 10.54
N MET A 274 -8.05 -21.49 9.83
CA MET A 274 -8.07 -20.03 9.70
C MET A 274 -9.28 -19.37 10.35
N ALA A 275 -10.48 -19.92 10.20
CA ALA A 275 -11.72 -19.29 10.66
C ALA A 275 -11.65 -18.91 12.15
N GLY A 276 -11.96 -17.65 12.47
CA GLY A 276 -11.89 -17.08 13.81
C GLY A 276 -10.49 -16.78 14.33
N LYS A 277 -9.42 -17.15 13.61
CA LYS A 277 -8.03 -16.84 14.01
C LYS A 277 -7.67 -15.39 13.70
N PRO A 278 -6.68 -14.81 14.41
CA PRO A 278 -6.20 -13.45 14.12
C PRO A 278 -5.70 -13.31 12.69
N ALA A 279 -6.18 -12.28 12.00
CA ALA A 279 -5.77 -11.92 10.63
C ALA A 279 -4.92 -10.64 10.62
N ILE A 280 -5.19 -9.71 11.54
CA ILE A 280 -4.46 -8.44 11.65
C ILE A 280 -4.11 -8.22 13.11
N LEU A 281 -2.83 -7.93 13.37
CA LEU A 281 -2.31 -7.67 14.71
C LEU A 281 -1.71 -6.27 14.80
N LEU A 282 -1.96 -5.59 15.92
CA LEU A 282 -1.19 -4.44 16.36
C LEU A 282 -0.29 -4.89 17.52
N ALA A 283 1.02 -4.80 17.31
CA ALA A 283 2.04 -5.15 18.29
C ALA A 283 2.62 -3.88 18.91
N THR A 284 2.65 -3.81 20.23
CA THR A 284 3.28 -2.73 20.99
C THR A 284 4.05 -3.31 22.16
N GLY A 285 5.36 -3.02 22.25
CA GLY A 285 6.18 -3.48 23.37
C GLY A 285 7.61 -2.97 23.33
N LYS A 286 8.47 -3.58 24.16
CA LYS A 286 9.88 -3.19 24.29
C LYS A 286 10.71 -3.42 23.01
N ARG A 287 10.20 -4.22 22.08
CA ARG A 287 10.83 -4.52 20.77
C ARG A 287 10.29 -3.64 19.65
N GLY A 288 9.55 -2.59 19.98
CA GLY A 288 9.00 -1.62 19.05
C GLY A 288 7.50 -1.74 18.84
N ARG A 289 7.02 -1.06 17.81
CA ARG A 289 5.62 -1.03 17.39
C ARG A 289 5.50 -1.49 15.94
N ALA A 290 4.53 -2.35 15.67
CA ALA A 290 4.26 -2.80 14.31
C ALA A 290 2.80 -3.18 14.08
N VAL A 291 2.36 -3.09 12.82
CA VAL A 291 1.11 -3.69 12.36
C VAL A 291 1.43 -4.85 11.42
N LEU A 292 0.85 -6.01 11.72
CA LEU A 292 1.07 -7.23 10.96
C LEU A 292 -0.23 -7.62 10.25
N PHE A 293 -0.20 -7.62 8.93
CA PHE A 293 -1.26 -8.13 8.09
C PHE A 293 -0.93 -9.54 7.65
N SER A 294 -1.76 -10.50 8.07
CA SER A 294 -1.72 -11.82 7.44
C SER A 294 -2.18 -11.75 5.97
N PRO A 295 -3.33 -11.13 5.63
CA PRO A 295 -3.70 -10.88 4.23
C PRO A 295 -2.92 -9.70 3.64
N HIS A 296 -3.23 -9.35 2.40
CA HIS A 296 -2.58 -8.28 1.62
C HIS A 296 -3.52 -7.10 1.35
N PRO A 297 -3.76 -6.21 2.32
CA PRO A 297 -4.59 -5.03 2.09
C PRO A 297 -4.03 -4.11 0.99
N GLU A 298 -2.71 -4.13 0.77
CA GLU A 298 -2.03 -3.35 -0.28
C GLU A 298 -2.30 -3.84 -1.70
N MET A 299 -2.67 -5.12 -1.87
CA MET A 299 -2.99 -5.68 -3.19
C MET A 299 -4.39 -5.26 -3.67
N GLY A 300 -5.29 -5.02 -2.71
CA GLY A 300 -6.61 -4.45 -2.90
C GLY A 300 -7.43 -5.00 -4.07
N ASP A 301 -8.21 -4.10 -4.66
CA ASP A 301 -9.11 -4.41 -5.76
C ASP A 301 -8.40 -4.79 -7.06
N LEU A 302 -7.13 -4.42 -7.24
CA LEU A 302 -6.35 -4.89 -8.38
C LEU A 302 -6.27 -6.41 -8.39
N ILE A 303 -5.76 -7.02 -7.33
CA ILE A 303 -5.62 -8.48 -7.29
C ILE A 303 -6.98 -9.16 -7.18
N ARG A 304 -7.94 -8.59 -6.45
CA ARG A 304 -9.31 -9.15 -6.42
C ARG A 304 -9.93 -9.22 -7.81
N LYS A 305 -9.79 -8.17 -8.63
CA LYS A 305 -10.26 -8.13 -10.03
C LYS A 305 -9.68 -9.28 -10.84
N TYR A 306 -8.37 -9.50 -10.74
CA TYR A 306 -7.69 -10.51 -11.57
C TYR A 306 -7.84 -11.94 -11.04
N ILE A 307 -8.02 -12.15 -9.74
CA ILE A 307 -8.49 -13.44 -9.21
C ILE A 307 -9.92 -13.74 -9.69
N ALA A 308 -10.80 -12.73 -9.70
CA ALA A 308 -12.15 -12.89 -10.22
C ALA A 308 -12.15 -13.17 -11.73
N LEU A 309 -11.30 -12.49 -12.50
CA LEU A 309 -11.14 -12.72 -13.93
C LEU A 309 -10.66 -14.15 -14.23
N ASP A 310 -9.65 -14.64 -13.50
CA ASP A 310 -9.06 -15.96 -13.71
C ASP A 310 -9.99 -17.13 -13.30
N GLY A 311 -10.75 -16.96 -12.21
CA GLY A 311 -11.60 -18.03 -11.66
C GLY A 311 -13.11 -17.79 -11.78
N TYR A 312 -13.60 -16.67 -11.24
CA TYR A 312 -15.04 -16.40 -11.11
C TYR A 312 -15.70 -16.20 -12.46
N VAL A 313 -15.13 -15.34 -13.30
CA VAL A 313 -15.66 -15.00 -14.63
C VAL A 313 -15.78 -16.25 -15.47
N ARG A 314 -14.70 -17.03 -15.60
CA ARG A 314 -14.71 -18.27 -16.39
C ARG A 314 -15.81 -19.24 -15.95
N ARG A 315 -16.07 -19.33 -14.64
CA ARG A 315 -17.11 -20.21 -14.08
C ARG A 315 -18.53 -19.71 -14.34
N TYR A 316 -18.78 -18.40 -14.24
CA TYR A 316 -20.13 -17.83 -14.26
C TYR A 316 -20.53 -17.14 -15.56
N LEU A 317 -19.58 -16.89 -16.46
CA LEU A 317 -19.82 -16.28 -17.76
C LEU A 317 -20.88 -17.07 -18.56
N PRO A 318 -20.83 -18.41 -18.70
CA PRO A 318 -21.85 -19.16 -19.43
C PRO A 318 -23.26 -19.11 -18.79
N ILE A 319 -23.34 -18.72 -17.52
CA ILE A 319 -24.59 -18.71 -16.73
C ILE A 319 -25.21 -17.32 -16.69
N ARG A 320 -24.38 -16.28 -16.56
CA ARG A 320 -24.81 -14.89 -16.33
C ARG A 320 -24.57 -13.95 -17.50
N GLY A 321 -23.81 -14.41 -18.51
CA GLY A 321 -23.49 -13.68 -19.73
C GLY A 321 -22.44 -12.58 -19.55
N VAL A 322 -21.89 -12.11 -20.68
CA VAL A 322 -20.81 -11.11 -20.74
C VAL A 322 -21.18 -9.77 -20.08
N GLY A 323 -22.44 -9.34 -20.19
CA GLY A 323 -22.91 -8.07 -19.61
C GLY A 323 -22.72 -8.02 -18.10
N THR A 324 -23.13 -9.08 -17.41
CA THR A 324 -22.97 -9.20 -15.95
C THR A 324 -21.51 -9.26 -15.56
N MET A 325 -20.68 -10.07 -16.24
CA MET A 325 -19.26 -10.18 -15.90
C MET A 325 -18.50 -8.86 -16.14
N ARG A 326 -18.84 -8.14 -17.21
CA ARG A 326 -18.29 -6.81 -17.47
C ARG A 326 -18.67 -5.82 -16.37
N ASP A 327 -19.92 -5.85 -15.91
CA ASP A 327 -20.36 -4.99 -14.82
C ASP A 327 -19.63 -5.33 -13.51
N THR A 328 -19.52 -6.61 -13.16
CA THR A 328 -18.72 -7.07 -12.01
C THR A 328 -17.28 -6.53 -12.06
N LEU A 329 -16.59 -6.67 -13.19
CA LEU A 329 -15.20 -6.24 -13.32
C LEU A 329 -15.01 -4.71 -13.25
N ARG A 330 -16.04 -3.92 -13.56
CA ARG A 330 -16.02 -2.45 -13.46
C ARG A 330 -16.15 -1.93 -12.03
N HIS A 331 -16.65 -2.74 -11.11
CA HIS A 331 -16.83 -2.32 -9.72
C HIS A 331 -15.55 -2.37 -8.88
N TYR A 332 -14.50 -3.06 -9.36
CA TYR A 332 -13.19 -3.05 -8.72
C TYR A 332 -12.52 -1.68 -8.89
N ARG A 333 -12.20 -1.04 -7.77
CA ARG A 333 -11.61 0.30 -7.72
C ARG A 333 -10.13 0.19 -7.43
N ILE A 334 -9.32 -0.03 -8.46
CA ILE A 334 -7.88 -0.31 -8.33
C ILE A 334 -7.14 0.75 -7.53
N ALA A 335 -7.40 2.03 -7.83
CA ALA A 335 -6.81 3.14 -7.13
C ALA A 335 -7.58 3.55 -5.86
N ASP A 336 -8.75 2.98 -5.57
CA ASP A 336 -9.56 3.36 -4.41
C ASP A 336 -10.10 2.12 -3.69
N SER A 337 -9.22 1.12 -3.54
CA SER A 337 -9.57 -0.14 -2.88
C SER A 337 -9.96 0.13 -1.42
N PRO A 338 -11.13 -0.33 -0.94
CA PRO A 338 -11.50 -0.17 0.47
C PRO A 338 -10.44 -0.71 1.44
N SER A 339 -9.71 -1.76 1.04
CA SER A 339 -8.63 -2.33 1.85
C SER A 339 -7.45 -1.37 2.08
N PHE A 340 -7.24 -0.35 1.24
CA PHE A 340 -6.19 0.66 1.47
C PHE A 340 -6.46 1.47 2.75
N ARG A 341 -7.73 1.53 3.20
CA ARG A 341 -8.10 2.12 4.49
C ARG A 341 -7.44 1.42 5.67
N LEU A 342 -7.20 0.12 5.60
CA LEU A 342 -6.45 -0.62 6.62
C LEU A 342 -5.00 -0.14 6.71
N VAL A 343 -4.34 0.02 5.56
CA VAL A 343 -2.96 0.51 5.49
C VAL A 343 -2.88 1.95 5.99
N GLN A 344 -3.80 2.82 5.55
CA GLN A 344 -3.89 4.19 6.05
C GLN A 344 -4.07 4.24 7.56
N ASN A 345 -5.02 3.48 8.10
CA ASN A 345 -5.28 3.46 9.54
C ASN A 345 -4.09 2.93 10.35
N ALA A 346 -3.33 1.98 9.79
CA ALA A 346 -2.11 1.46 10.39
C ALA A 346 -1.00 2.51 10.42
N ILE A 347 -0.80 3.22 9.31
CA ILE A 347 0.19 4.30 9.23
C ILE A 347 -0.18 5.41 10.22
N ASP A 348 -1.44 5.87 10.21
CA ASP A 348 -1.91 6.89 11.14
C ASP A 348 -1.68 6.48 12.60
N GLU A 349 -2.06 5.26 12.97
CA GLU A 349 -1.86 4.75 14.34
C GLU A 349 -0.38 4.74 14.73
N LEU A 350 0.51 4.27 13.86
CA LEU A 350 1.94 4.24 14.13
C LEU A 350 2.53 5.66 14.23
N MET A 351 2.09 6.57 13.36
CA MET A 351 2.58 7.95 13.30
C MET A 351 2.13 8.84 14.46
N THR A 352 1.20 8.38 15.31
CA THR A 352 0.86 9.06 16.57
C THR A 352 1.99 9.05 17.60
N THR A 353 2.94 8.11 17.47
CA THR A 353 4.04 7.93 18.46
C THR A 353 5.40 7.66 17.83
N ALA A 354 5.46 7.53 16.50
CA ALA A 354 6.71 7.29 15.81
C ALA A 354 7.73 8.38 16.15
N ARG A 355 9.00 7.98 16.26
CA ARG A 355 10.09 8.94 16.39
C ARG A 355 10.06 9.94 15.23
N ARG A 356 10.54 11.16 15.47
CA ARG A 356 10.81 12.09 14.37
C ARG A 356 11.96 11.54 13.55
N ALA A 357 11.79 11.50 12.23
CA ALA A 357 12.87 11.13 11.33
C ALA A 357 13.91 12.25 11.27
N ASP A 358 15.19 11.89 11.17
CA ASP A 358 16.24 12.86 10.89
C ASP A 358 16.25 13.17 9.39
N THR A 359 15.77 14.37 9.05
CA THR A 359 15.67 14.84 7.66
C THR A 359 16.93 15.55 7.18
N SER A 360 18.03 15.59 7.96
CA SER A 360 19.20 16.41 7.62
C SER A 360 20.04 15.89 6.44
N ALA A 361 19.79 14.68 5.95
CA ALA A 361 20.35 14.20 4.69
C ALA A 361 19.41 13.15 4.05
N PRO A 362 19.12 13.23 2.73
CA PRO A 362 18.41 12.16 2.07
C PRO A 362 19.27 10.90 2.05
N ALA A 363 18.68 9.75 2.40
CA ALA A 363 19.32 8.46 2.17
C ALA A 363 19.70 8.37 0.68
N SER A 364 20.95 8.01 0.37
CA SER A 364 21.38 7.82 -1.01
C SER A 364 20.61 6.62 -1.58
N ALA A 365 19.60 6.89 -2.39
CA ALA A 365 19.03 5.86 -3.23
C ALA A 365 20.13 5.35 -4.16
N GLY A 366 20.20 4.03 -4.37
CA GLY A 366 21.13 3.43 -5.32
C GLY A 366 21.08 4.17 -6.66
N ASP A 367 22.25 4.39 -7.26
CA ASP A 367 22.44 5.18 -8.47
C ASP A 367 21.90 4.40 -9.68
N HIS A 368 20.57 4.31 -9.80
CA HIS A 368 19.93 3.69 -10.94
C HIS A 368 20.03 4.65 -12.14
N PRO A 369 20.35 4.12 -13.34
CA PRO A 369 20.50 4.95 -14.53
C PRO A 369 19.22 5.76 -14.76
N GLN A 370 19.38 7.08 -14.75
CA GLN A 370 18.34 8.03 -15.14
C GLN A 370 18.10 7.81 -16.64
N ASN A 371 16.90 7.37 -17.04
CA ASN A 371 16.30 7.47 -18.40
C ASN A 371 15.40 6.29 -18.79
N GLU A 372 15.01 5.40 -17.88
CA GLU A 372 14.05 4.35 -18.25
C GLU A 372 12.64 4.93 -18.40
N ASP A 373 12.05 4.71 -19.57
CA ASP A 373 10.75 5.24 -19.95
C ASP A 373 9.63 4.24 -19.63
N ILE A 374 8.99 4.43 -18.46
CA ILE A 374 7.84 3.63 -18.01
C ILE A 374 6.72 3.61 -19.05
N LEU A 375 6.48 4.72 -19.76
CA LEU A 375 5.45 4.80 -20.81
C LEU A 375 5.82 3.88 -21.98
N ALA A 376 7.07 3.91 -22.44
CA ALA A 376 7.54 3.01 -23.49
C ALA A 376 7.45 1.53 -23.07
N LEU A 377 7.77 1.21 -21.82
CA LEU A 377 7.59 -0.15 -21.28
C LEU A 377 6.11 -0.57 -21.32
N CYS A 378 5.20 0.26 -20.81
CA CYS A 378 3.76 -0.06 -20.80
C CYS A 378 3.20 -0.24 -22.21
N ARG A 379 3.61 0.59 -23.18
CA ARG A 379 3.19 0.45 -24.59
C ARG A 379 3.66 -0.87 -25.18
N ARG A 380 4.93 -1.22 -24.98
CA ARG A 380 5.46 -2.51 -25.45
C ARG A 380 4.70 -3.69 -24.83
N GLU A 381 4.50 -3.69 -23.51
CA GLU A 381 3.76 -4.78 -22.86
C GLU A 381 2.29 -4.85 -23.33
N ALA A 382 1.68 -3.71 -23.65
CA ALA A 382 0.34 -3.68 -24.24
C ALA A 382 0.31 -4.28 -25.66
N ASP A 383 1.32 -4.00 -26.47
CA ASP A 383 1.47 -4.55 -27.82
C ASP A 383 1.81 -6.05 -27.80
N GLU A 384 2.48 -6.53 -26.75
CA GLU A 384 2.85 -7.93 -26.53
C GLU A 384 1.77 -8.76 -25.82
N LEU A 385 0.61 -8.18 -25.49
CA LEU A 385 -0.52 -8.93 -24.94
C LEU A 385 -0.92 -10.08 -25.89
N PRO A 386 -1.20 -11.28 -25.34
CA PRO A 386 -1.50 -12.44 -26.18
C PRO A 386 -2.84 -12.27 -26.91
N ASP A 387 -3.04 -13.06 -27.97
CA ASP A 387 -4.39 -13.26 -28.50
C ASP A 387 -5.25 -13.95 -27.43
N PHE A 388 -6.32 -13.26 -27.01
CA PHE A 388 -7.26 -13.76 -26.00
C PHE A 388 -8.24 -14.80 -26.56
N GLY A 389 -8.15 -15.16 -27.85
CA GLY A 389 -8.98 -16.15 -28.50
C GLY A 389 -10.41 -15.67 -28.81
N ALA A 390 -11.20 -16.54 -29.44
CA ALA A 390 -12.58 -16.25 -29.81
C ALA A 390 -13.58 -16.54 -28.67
N GLY A 391 -14.77 -15.94 -28.74
CA GLY A 391 -15.86 -16.15 -27.80
C GLY A 391 -15.93 -15.11 -26.68
N GLU A 392 -16.97 -15.23 -25.84
CA GLU A 392 -17.32 -14.21 -24.84
C GLU A 392 -16.20 -13.95 -23.81
N GLU A 393 -15.43 -14.97 -23.44
CA GLU A 393 -14.30 -14.84 -22.50
C GLU A 393 -13.17 -14.00 -23.12
N GLY A 394 -12.81 -14.30 -24.38
CA GLY A 394 -11.85 -13.51 -25.13
C GLY A 394 -12.31 -12.07 -25.38
N ASP A 395 -13.60 -11.86 -25.63
CA ASP A 395 -14.19 -10.52 -25.77
C ASP A 395 -14.10 -9.72 -24.47
N LEU A 396 -14.29 -10.36 -23.33
CA LEU A 396 -14.17 -9.72 -22.03
C LEU A 396 -12.72 -9.36 -21.70
N LEU A 397 -11.77 -10.25 -21.98
CA LEU A 397 -10.33 -9.98 -21.85
C LEU A 397 -9.89 -8.81 -22.75
N ARG A 398 -10.37 -8.76 -24.00
CA ARG A 398 -10.16 -7.62 -24.90
C ARG A 398 -10.74 -6.32 -24.35
N ASP A 399 -11.95 -6.32 -23.76
CA ASP A 399 -12.53 -5.12 -23.14
C ASP A 399 -11.70 -4.65 -21.94
N VAL A 400 -11.20 -5.57 -21.10
CA VAL A 400 -10.30 -5.24 -19.98
C VAL A 400 -9.00 -4.64 -20.52
N ALA A 401 -8.34 -5.31 -21.47
CA ALA A 401 -7.12 -4.84 -22.11
C ALA A 401 -7.30 -3.44 -22.70
N ALA A 402 -8.34 -3.23 -23.50
CA ALA A 402 -8.62 -1.94 -24.13
C ALA A 402 -8.78 -0.80 -23.11
N ARG A 403 -9.41 -1.05 -21.95
CA ARG A 403 -9.54 -0.06 -20.87
C ARG A 403 -8.21 0.28 -20.21
N VAL A 404 -7.33 -0.71 -20.04
CA VAL A 404 -5.98 -0.50 -19.51
C VAL A 404 -5.16 0.29 -20.52
N CYS A 405 -5.16 -0.13 -21.79
CA CYS A 405 -4.41 0.53 -22.87
C CYS A 405 -4.85 1.99 -23.07
N ALA A 406 -6.15 2.28 -22.98
CA ALA A 406 -6.67 3.64 -23.11
C ALA A 406 -6.17 4.62 -22.02
N ARG A 407 -5.60 4.12 -20.91
CA ARG A 407 -5.03 4.93 -19.82
C ARG A 407 -3.54 5.19 -19.98
N ILE A 408 -2.83 4.38 -20.77
CA ILE A 408 -1.35 4.42 -20.89
C ILE A 408 -0.88 5.82 -21.33
N ASP A 409 -1.38 6.32 -22.45
CA ASP A 409 -0.93 7.60 -23.02
C ASP A 409 -1.31 8.80 -22.13
N PRO A 410 -2.58 8.95 -21.67
CA PRO A 410 -2.94 10.04 -20.76
C PRO A 410 -2.11 10.06 -19.47
N ALA A 411 -1.86 8.89 -18.88
CA ALA A 411 -1.04 8.77 -17.68
C ALA A 411 0.44 9.11 -17.96
N GLY A 412 0.99 8.64 -19.08
CA GLY A 412 2.35 8.94 -19.50
C GLY A 412 2.59 10.42 -19.79
N GLU A 413 1.65 11.09 -20.47
CA GLU A 413 1.74 12.52 -20.74
C GLU A 413 1.71 13.35 -19.45
N ARG A 414 0.84 12.99 -18.50
CA ARG A 414 0.80 13.66 -17.19
C ARG A 414 2.10 13.43 -16.42
N ALA A 415 2.61 12.20 -16.40
CA ALA A 415 3.87 11.86 -15.74
C ALA A 415 5.05 12.64 -16.35
N ALA A 416 5.13 12.73 -17.68
CA ALA A 416 6.16 13.51 -18.37
C ALA A 416 6.14 15.00 -17.98
N ARG A 417 4.95 15.61 -17.88
CA ARG A 417 4.81 16.99 -17.39
C ARG A 417 5.28 17.15 -15.94
N ALA A 418 4.92 16.21 -15.08
CA ALA A 418 5.36 16.21 -13.68
C ALA A 418 6.88 16.01 -13.57
N ILE A 419 7.47 15.11 -14.36
CA ILE A 419 8.91 14.86 -14.41
C ILE A 419 9.69 16.12 -14.85
N ALA A 420 9.17 16.87 -15.82
CA ALA A 420 9.78 18.14 -16.24
C ALA A 420 9.88 19.16 -15.09
N CYS A 421 9.02 19.04 -14.09
CA CYS A 421 9.01 19.89 -12.89
C CYS A 421 9.64 19.22 -11.66
N ILE A 422 10.15 17.99 -11.77
CA ILE A 422 10.53 17.14 -10.61
C ILE A 422 11.65 17.73 -9.76
N GLY A 423 12.45 18.65 -10.31
CA GLY A 423 13.46 19.39 -9.54
C GLY A 423 12.85 20.15 -8.35
N LYS A 424 11.55 20.48 -8.41
CA LYS A 424 10.79 21.07 -7.29
C LYS A 424 10.36 20.03 -6.23
N VAL A 425 10.41 18.73 -6.54
CA VAL A 425 9.90 17.63 -5.70
C VAL A 425 10.89 16.44 -5.66
N ALA A 426 12.13 16.73 -5.28
CA ALA A 426 13.24 15.76 -5.34
C ALA A 426 12.96 14.42 -4.62
N ALA A 427 12.13 14.41 -3.57
CA ALA A 427 11.75 13.22 -2.82
C ALA A 427 11.01 12.15 -3.65
N LEU A 428 10.36 12.53 -4.77
CA LEU A 428 9.63 11.59 -5.62
C LEU A 428 10.48 10.93 -6.71
N ARG A 429 11.70 11.43 -6.93
CA ARG A 429 12.59 10.93 -7.98
C ARG A 429 13.11 9.51 -7.68
N PRO A 430 13.57 9.17 -6.47
CA PRO A 430 14.07 7.82 -6.19
C PRO A 430 13.02 6.72 -6.41
N PRO A 431 11.76 6.85 -5.93
CA PRO A 431 10.69 5.91 -6.27
C PRO A 431 10.49 5.72 -7.77
N TRP A 432 10.45 6.81 -8.53
CA TRP A 432 10.24 6.74 -9.98
C TRP A 432 11.35 5.96 -10.68
N ASN A 433 12.60 6.29 -10.37
CA ASN A 433 13.76 5.63 -10.98
C ASN A 433 13.80 4.13 -10.64
N HIS A 434 13.52 3.78 -9.38
CA HIS A 434 13.51 2.38 -8.93
C HIS A 434 12.35 1.59 -9.57
N LEU A 435 11.15 2.18 -9.65
CA LEU A 435 10.01 1.59 -10.36
C LEU A 435 10.39 1.31 -11.82
N ALA A 436 10.93 2.30 -12.53
CA ALA A 436 11.30 2.14 -13.93
C ALA A 436 12.35 1.03 -14.14
N ALA A 437 13.37 0.99 -13.29
CA ALA A 437 14.44 -0.02 -13.36
C ALA A 437 13.92 -1.45 -13.10
N THR A 438 13.15 -1.65 -12.02
CA THR A 438 12.63 -2.98 -11.65
C THR A 438 11.51 -3.46 -12.56
N MET A 439 10.69 -2.56 -13.12
CA MET A 439 9.71 -2.90 -14.16
C MET A 439 10.41 -3.36 -15.42
N LYS A 440 11.47 -2.66 -15.86
CA LYS A 440 12.28 -3.09 -17.00
C LYS A 440 12.90 -4.46 -16.75
N GLU A 441 13.48 -4.68 -15.57
CA GLU A 441 14.05 -5.99 -15.23
C GLU A 441 12.99 -7.09 -15.33
N HIS A 442 11.83 -6.87 -14.71
CA HIS A 442 10.72 -7.82 -14.70
C HIS A 442 10.18 -8.12 -16.10
N PHE A 443 10.00 -7.11 -16.94
CA PHE A 443 9.44 -7.30 -18.28
C PHE A 443 10.46 -7.83 -19.29
N CYS A 444 11.74 -7.46 -19.19
CA CYS A 444 12.77 -7.89 -20.14
C CYS A 444 13.38 -9.26 -19.81
N PHE A 445 13.48 -9.64 -18.53
CA PHE A 445 14.22 -10.84 -18.10
C PHE A 445 13.35 -11.94 -17.49
N ALA A 446 12.08 -11.68 -17.16
CA ALA A 446 11.18 -12.76 -16.82
C ALA A 446 10.80 -13.52 -18.11
N PRO A 447 11.01 -14.84 -18.19
CA PRO A 447 10.63 -15.60 -19.38
C PRO A 447 9.12 -15.47 -19.62
N THR A 448 8.75 -14.85 -20.76
CA THR A 448 7.39 -14.63 -21.24
C THR A 448 6.47 -15.86 -21.27
N PRO A 449 6.92 -17.13 -21.49
CA PRO A 449 5.99 -18.26 -21.59
C PRO A 449 5.28 -18.70 -20.29
N THR A 450 5.53 -18.05 -19.14
CA THR A 450 4.91 -18.47 -17.85
C THR A 450 3.72 -17.63 -17.38
N ARG A 451 3.46 -16.47 -17.99
CA ARG A 451 2.36 -15.58 -17.54
C ARG A 451 1.02 -16.00 -18.16
N THR A 452 -0.01 -16.14 -17.34
CA THR A 452 -1.39 -16.23 -17.85
C THR A 452 -1.84 -14.88 -18.40
N PRO A 453 -2.84 -14.83 -19.31
CA PRO A 453 -3.38 -13.55 -19.78
C PRO A 453 -3.87 -12.63 -18.66
N ALA A 454 -4.49 -13.19 -17.62
CA ALA A 454 -4.92 -12.43 -16.45
C ALA A 454 -3.73 -11.85 -15.67
N GLN A 455 -2.64 -12.60 -15.53
CA GLN A 455 -1.42 -12.11 -14.88
C GLN A 455 -0.76 -10.98 -15.69
N GLY A 456 -0.61 -11.14 -17.00
CA GLY A 456 -0.03 -10.11 -17.86
C GLY A 456 -0.82 -8.79 -17.82
N LEU A 457 -2.15 -8.88 -17.89
CA LEU A 457 -3.03 -7.71 -17.76
C LEU A 457 -2.94 -7.07 -16.36
N MET A 458 -2.84 -7.87 -15.31
CA MET A 458 -2.68 -7.39 -13.95
C MET A 458 -1.40 -6.57 -13.76
N GLU A 459 -0.27 -7.09 -14.25
CA GLU A 459 1.03 -6.42 -14.14
C GLU A 459 1.08 -5.14 -14.99
N LEU A 460 0.46 -5.15 -16.17
CA LEU A 460 0.31 -3.94 -17.00
C LEU A 460 -0.58 -2.89 -16.30
N GLU A 461 -1.72 -3.29 -15.74
CA GLU A 461 -2.62 -2.36 -15.05
C GLU A 461 -2.03 -1.81 -13.75
N LEU A 462 -1.26 -2.61 -13.01
CA LEU A 462 -0.45 -2.16 -11.88
C LEU A 462 0.52 -1.04 -12.30
N SER A 463 1.23 -1.26 -13.41
CA SER A 463 2.22 -0.32 -13.96
C SER A 463 1.58 1.02 -14.32
N VAL A 464 0.42 1.00 -14.99
CA VAL A 464 -0.35 2.20 -15.32
C VAL A 464 -0.85 2.91 -14.06
N ALA A 465 -1.40 2.15 -13.09
CA ALA A 465 -1.91 2.72 -11.85
C ALA A 465 -0.81 3.37 -10.99
N LEU A 466 0.39 2.80 -10.97
CA LEU A 466 1.57 3.37 -10.30
C LEU A 466 1.96 4.72 -10.92
N MET A 467 1.99 4.79 -12.25
CA MET A 467 2.28 6.04 -12.96
C MET A 467 1.23 7.12 -12.67
N GLU A 468 -0.06 6.76 -12.67
CA GLU A 468 -1.16 7.67 -12.32
C GLU A 468 -1.05 8.17 -10.87
N ALA A 469 -0.84 7.26 -9.91
CA ALA A 469 -0.75 7.60 -8.49
C ALA A 469 0.48 8.47 -8.20
N TRP A 470 1.65 8.11 -8.74
CA TRP A 470 2.87 8.91 -8.62
C TRP A 470 2.66 10.33 -9.15
N THR A 471 2.04 10.44 -10.32
CA THR A 471 1.78 11.74 -10.94
C THR A 471 0.83 12.60 -10.12
N ARG A 472 -0.20 11.98 -9.53
CA ARG A 472 -1.14 12.68 -8.65
C ARG A 472 -0.45 13.26 -7.41
N VAL A 473 0.49 12.53 -6.83
CA VAL A 473 1.31 13.02 -5.70
C VAL A 473 2.17 14.22 -6.14
N ALA A 474 2.84 14.11 -7.28
CA ALA A 474 3.67 15.20 -7.81
C ALA A 474 2.85 16.46 -8.13
N GLU A 475 1.68 16.31 -8.76
CA GLU A 475 0.77 17.42 -9.06
C GLU A 475 0.34 18.17 -7.78
N LEU A 476 -0.02 17.44 -6.72
CA LEU A 476 -0.38 18.08 -5.45
C LEU A 476 0.85 18.74 -4.80
N ASP A 477 2.02 18.12 -4.83
CA ASP A 477 3.23 18.75 -4.30
C ASP A 477 3.57 20.05 -5.01
N PHE A 478 3.41 20.12 -6.34
CA PHE A 478 3.60 21.37 -7.07
C PHE A 478 2.60 22.42 -6.65
N ALA A 479 1.32 22.05 -6.51
CA ALA A 479 0.28 22.95 -6.04
C ALA A 479 0.60 23.47 -4.63
N MET A 480 1.16 22.64 -3.75
CA MET A 480 1.54 23.02 -2.38
C MET A 480 2.82 23.85 -2.33
N ALA A 481 3.81 23.56 -3.18
CA ALA A 481 5.11 24.24 -3.23
C ALA A 481 5.03 25.63 -3.87
N GLU A 482 4.20 25.83 -4.90
CA GLU A 482 3.95 27.16 -5.51
C GLU A 482 3.19 28.10 -4.57
N CYS A 483 2.67 27.57 -3.47
CA CYS A 483 1.97 28.31 -2.43
C CYS A 483 2.85 28.76 -1.25
N ALA A 484 4.04 28.15 -1.06
CA ALA A 484 5.03 28.48 -0.03
C ALA A 484 5.91 29.67 -0.46
#